data_AF-B4FDS1-F1
#
_entry.id   AF-B4FDS1-F1
#
_cell.length_a   1.000
_cell.length_b   1.000
_cell.length_c   1.000
_cell.angle_alpha   90.00
_cell.angle_beta   90.00
_cell.angle_gamma   90.00
#
_symmetry.space_group_name_H-M   'P 1'
#
loop_
_entity.id
_entity.type
_entity.pdbx_description
1 polymer ?
#
loop_
_entity_poly.entity_id
_entity_poly.type
_entity_poly.pdbx_seq_one_letter_code
_entity_poly.pdbx_strand_id
1 'polypeptide(L)'
;MTGHLIGAAGGIEAVASIQAIRTGWVHPNLNLENPEDTVDVGILVGSQKERCEVKVALSNSFGFGGHNSSILFAPFKELPSSSSSK
;
A
#
# COMPACT_ATOMS: atom_id res chain seq x y z
N MET A 1 -3.67 -12.75 -2.47
CA MET A 1 -3.72 -12.25 -3.86
C MET A 1 -5.16 -12.29 -4.35
N THR A 2 -5.60 -11.24 -5.07
CA THR A 2 -6.95 -11.14 -5.65
C THR A 2 -6.95 -11.11 -7.19
N GLY A 3 -5.78 -10.99 -7.82
CA GLY A 3 -5.65 -10.78 -9.27
C GLY A 3 -5.93 -9.34 -9.70
N HIS A 4 -5.96 -9.10 -11.02
CA HIS A 4 -6.23 -7.79 -11.59
C HIS A 4 -7.74 -7.54 -11.69
N LEU A 5 -8.24 -6.61 -10.88
CA LEU A 5 -9.68 -6.34 -10.72
C LEU A 5 -10.19 -5.18 -11.59
N ILE A 6 -9.43 -4.80 -12.63
CA ILE A 6 -9.76 -3.70 -13.56
C ILE A 6 -10.09 -2.43 -12.77
N GLY A 7 -11.33 -1.95 -12.82
CA GLY A 7 -11.76 -0.71 -12.15
C GLY A 7 -11.73 -0.77 -10.63
N ALA A 8 -11.78 -1.97 -10.03
CA ALA A 8 -11.74 -2.14 -8.58
C ALA A 8 -10.32 -2.29 -8.01
N ALA A 9 -9.29 -2.37 -8.86
CA ALA A 9 -7.91 -2.65 -8.43
C ALA A 9 -7.42 -1.62 -7.40
N GLY A 10 -7.52 -0.32 -7.70
CA GLY A 10 -7.08 0.74 -6.80
C GLY A 10 -7.82 0.76 -5.44
N GLY A 11 -9.09 0.36 -5.41
CA GLY A 11 -9.86 0.28 -4.16
C GLY A 11 -9.36 -0.83 -3.23
N ILE A 12 -9.09 -2.02 -3.77
CA ILE A 12 -8.53 -3.14 -2.99
C ILE A 12 -7.09 -2.85 -2.56
N GLU A 13 -6.30 -2.21 -3.41
CA GLU A 13 -4.94 -1.78 -3.10
C GLU A 13 -4.91 -0.75 -1.95
N ALA A 14 -5.85 0.20 -1.94
CA ALA A 14 -6.02 1.16 -0.84
C ALA A 14 -6.34 0.44 0.47
N VAL A 15 -7.26 -0.53 0.46
CA VAL A 15 -7.59 -1.34 1.66
C VAL A 15 -6.37 -2.10 2.16
N ALA A 16 -5.61 -2.77 1.28
CA ALA A 16 -4.41 -3.49 1.65
C ALA A 16 -3.34 -2.55 2.26
N SER A 17 -3.13 -1.38 1.65
CA SER A 17 -2.21 -0.35 2.14
C SER A 17 -2.58 0.15 3.52
N ILE A 18 -3.86 0.44 3.76
CA ILE A 18 -4.37 0.86 5.08
C ILE A 18 -4.21 -0.26 6.12
N GLN A 19 -4.44 -1.52 5.74
CA GLN A 19 -4.22 -2.65 6.66
C GLN A 19 -2.73 -2.83 6.99
N ALA A 20 -1.83 -2.61 6.04
CA ALA A 20 -0.39 -2.62 6.29
C ALA A 20 0.01 -1.51 7.28
N ILE A 21 -0.54 -0.30 7.14
CA ILE A 21 -0.35 0.80 8.11
C ILE A 21 -0.88 0.42 9.49
N ARG A 22 -2.12 -0.07 9.58
CA ARG A 22 -2.78 -0.37 10.86
C ARG A 22 -2.15 -1.52 11.61
N THR A 23 -1.78 -2.56 10.88
CA THR A 23 -1.34 -3.82 11.48
C THR A 23 0.17 -3.96 11.51
N GLY A 24 0.90 -3.20 10.70
CA GLY A 24 2.34 -3.30 10.45
C GLY A 24 2.76 -4.61 9.78
N TRP A 25 1.83 -5.34 9.15
CA TRP A 25 2.12 -6.52 8.33
C TRP A 25 2.09 -6.15 6.86
N VAL A 26 3.19 -6.39 6.15
CA VAL A 26 3.30 -6.19 4.70
C VAL A 26 3.12 -7.54 4.00
N HIS A 27 2.21 -7.57 3.03
CA HIS A 27 1.93 -8.78 2.25
C HIS A 27 3.02 -9.00 1.19
N PRO A 28 3.46 -10.25 0.96
CA PRO A 28 4.42 -10.56 -0.08
C PRO A 28 3.74 -10.66 -1.45
N ASN A 29 4.57 -10.63 -2.50
CA ASN A 29 4.20 -11.02 -3.84
C ASN A 29 4.21 -12.55 -3.94
N LEU A 30 3.06 -13.17 -3.65
CA LEU A 30 2.91 -14.62 -3.41
C LEU A 30 3.58 -15.53 -4.45
N ASN A 31 3.49 -15.16 -5.74
CA ASN A 31 3.97 -15.98 -6.85
C ASN A 31 5.30 -15.48 -7.44
N LEU A 32 5.95 -14.50 -6.81
CA LEU A 32 7.27 -14.02 -7.21
C LEU A 32 8.32 -14.73 -6.37
N GLU A 33 9.23 -15.45 -7.04
CA GLU A 33 10.34 -16.17 -6.39
C GLU A 33 11.70 -15.59 -6.78
N ASN A 34 11.88 -15.26 -8.06
CA ASN A 34 13.13 -14.75 -8.61
C ASN A 34 12.91 -13.36 -9.23
N PRO A 35 13.04 -12.26 -8.47
CA PRO A 35 12.90 -10.91 -8.99
C PRO A 35 14.01 -10.60 -10.00
N GLU A 36 13.71 -9.71 -10.94
CA GLU A 36 14.67 -9.27 -11.96
C GLU A 36 15.78 -8.42 -11.34
N ASP A 37 17.04 -8.72 -11.67
CA ASP A 37 18.22 -8.00 -11.16
C ASP A 37 18.22 -6.50 -11.54
N THR A 38 17.47 -6.14 -12.57
CA THR A 38 17.35 -4.75 -13.04
C THR A 38 16.42 -3.89 -12.20
N VAL A 39 15.64 -4.48 -11.28
CA VAL A 39 14.67 -3.77 -10.45
C VAL A 39 15.32 -3.37 -9.12
N ASP A 40 15.77 -2.11 -9.03
CA ASP A 40 16.48 -1.55 -7.87
C ASP A 40 15.53 -1.09 -6.74
N VAL A 41 14.55 -1.93 -6.38
CA VAL A 41 13.68 -1.71 -5.23
C VAL A 41 13.53 -2.97 -4.40
N GLY A 42 13.39 -2.82 -3.08
CA GLY A 42 13.13 -3.95 -2.19
C GLY A 42 11.74 -4.54 -2.46
N ILE A 43 11.70 -5.72 -3.05
CA ILE A 43 10.46 -6.46 -3.30
C ILE A 43 10.34 -7.59 -2.28
N LEU A 44 9.21 -7.63 -1.57
CA LEU A 44 8.89 -8.75 -0.71
C LEU A 44 8.34 -9.91 -1.55
N VAL A 45 9.02 -11.06 -1.52
CA VAL A 45 8.79 -12.24 -2.39
C VAL A 45 8.28 -13.45 -1.61
N GLY A 46 7.73 -14.43 -2.32
CA GLY A 46 7.29 -15.71 -1.75
C GLY A 46 6.02 -15.62 -0.89
N SER A 47 5.85 -16.55 0.06
CA SER A 47 4.60 -16.72 0.81
C SER A 47 4.57 -16.11 2.20
N GLN A 48 5.68 -15.51 2.65
CA GLN A 48 5.83 -14.99 4.00
C GLN A 48 5.61 -13.48 4.07
N LYS A 49 4.75 -13.05 4.99
CA LYS A 49 4.57 -11.63 5.31
C LYS A 49 5.67 -11.15 6.23
N GLU A 50 5.99 -9.86 6.16
CA GLU A 50 6.99 -9.23 7.02
C GLU A 50 6.42 -8.13 7.90
N ARG A 51 7.08 -7.87 9.02
CA ARG A 51 6.77 -6.75 9.91
C ARG A 51 7.50 -5.49 9.43
N CYS A 52 6.75 -4.41 9.22
CA CYS A 52 7.31 -3.10 8.93
C CYS A 52 6.48 -2.01 9.61
N GLU A 53 7.14 -1.01 10.19
CA GLU A 53 6.47 0.20 10.66
C GLU A 53 6.14 1.10 9.45
N VAL A 54 4.95 0.92 8.88
CA VAL A 54 4.52 1.68 7.69
C VAL A 54 3.98 3.05 8.10
N LYS A 55 4.83 4.08 7.98
CA LYS A 55 4.48 5.48 8.29
C LYS A 55 3.66 6.14 7.19
N VAL A 56 3.94 5.77 5.94
CA VAL A 56 3.25 6.23 4.74
C VAL A 56 3.23 5.07 3.74
N ALA A 57 2.12 4.87 3.05
CA ALA A 57 2.00 3.93 1.95
C ALA A 57 1.57 4.68 0.68
N LEU A 58 2.24 4.41 -0.44
CA LEU A 58 1.86 4.88 -1.77
C LEU A 58 1.11 3.76 -2.49
N SER A 59 -0.07 4.09 -3.02
CA SER A 59 -0.84 3.22 -3.89
C SER A 59 -0.86 3.81 -5.30
N ASN A 60 -0.42 3.04 -6.29
CA ASN A 60 -0.30 3.44 -7.69
C ASN A 60 -1.17 2.54 -8.56
N SER A 61 -2.11 3.11 -9.29
CA SER A 61 -3.02 2.39 -10.17
C SER A 61 -2.98 2.96 -11.58
N PHE A 62 -2.74 2.10 -12.56
CA PHE A 62 -2.62 2.46 -13.99
C PHE A 62 -3.68 1.71 -14.80
N GLY A 63 -4.56 2.47 -15.45
CA GLY A 63 -5.65 1.99 -16.26
C GLY A 63 -5.39 2.15 -17.76
N PHE A 64 -6.14 1.41 -18.57
CA PHE A 64 -6.09 1.51 -20.03
C PHE A 64 -6.37 2.94 -20.52
N GLY A 65 -5.76 3.31 -21.64
CA GLY A 65 -5.87 4.66 -22.20
C GLY A 65 -5.04 5.73 -21.48
N GLY A 66 -4.11 5.33 -20.59
CA GLY A 66 -3.18 6.24 -19.92
C GLY A 66 -3.73 6.87 -18.63
N HIS A 67 -4.76 6.28 -18.02
CA HIS A 67 -5.31 6.77 -16.76
C HIS A 67 -4.42 6.36 -15.59
N ASN A 68 -3.63 7.30 -15.07
CA ASN A 68 -2.70 7.05 -13.98
C ASN A 68 -3.16 7.78 -12.72
N SER A 69 -3.23 7.06 -11.60
CA SER A 69 -3.60 7.61 -10.29
C SER A 69 -2.63 7.15 -9.22
N SER A 70 -2.30 8.07 -8.31
CA SER A 70 -1.38 7.85 -7.18
C SER A 70 -1.96 8.48 -5.92
N ILE A 71 -2.06 7.71 -4.84
CA ILE A 71 -2.63 8.15 -3.56
C ILE A 71 -1.68 7.77 -2.43
N LEU A 72 -1.48 8.69 -1.48
CA LEU A 72 -0.71 8.45 -0.25
C LEU A 72 -1.65 8.26 0.95
N PHE A 73 -1.38 7.24 1.75
CA PHE A 73 -2.04 6.99 3.03
C PHE A 73 -1.04 7.11 4.17
N ALA A 74 -1.49 7.65 5.30
CA ALA A 74 -0.71 7.73 6.53
C ALA A 74 -1.63 7.47 7.74
N PRO A 75 -1.08 7.07 8.91
CA PRO A 75 -1.86 7.00 10.14
C PRO A 75 -2.60 8.31 10.41
N PHE A 76 -3.89 8.21 10.77
CA PHE A 76 -4.63 9.36 11.23
C PHE A 76 -4.01 9.89 12.52
N LYS A 77 -3.75 11.20 12.56
CA LYS A 77 -3.32 11.91 13.76
C LYS A 77 -4.40 12.92 14.09
N GLU A 78 -5.01 12.77 15.26
CA GLU A 78 -5.95 13.76 15.75
C GLU A 78 -5.20 15.07 15.96
N LEU A 79 -5.71 16.15 15.36
CA LEU A 79 -5.16 17.47 15.61
C LEU A 79 -5.51 17.85 17.06
N PRO A 80 -4.62 18.55 17.77
CA PRO A 80 -4.95 19.04 19.10
C PRO A 80 -6.24 19.85 19.01
N SER A 81 -7.24 19.50 19.82
CA SER A 81 -8.45 20.30 19.92
C SER A 81 -8.03 21.70 20.38
N SER A 82 -8.36 22.73 19.61
CA SER A 82 -8.24 24.09 20.10
C SER A 82 -9.24 24.22 21.23
N SER A 83 -8.80 24.04 22.47
CA SER A 83 -9.59 24.47 23.61
C SER A 83 -9.71 25.98 23.48
N SER A 84 -10.86 26.44 23.00
CA SER A 84 -11.29 27.82 23.16
C SER A 84 -11.36 28.08 24.65
N SER A 85 -10.26 28.56 25.23
CA SER A 85 -10.28 29.17 26.55
C SER A 85 -11.25 30.35 26.45
N LYS A 86 -12.32 30.22 27.23
CA LYS A 86 -13.21 31.32 27.61
C LYS A 86 -12.42 32.46 28.22
#